data_AF-A0AAW1X7F7-F1
#
_entry.id   AF-A0AAW1X7F7-F1
#
_cell.length_a   1.000
_cell.length_b   1.000
_cell.length_c   1.000
_cell.angle_alpha   90.00
_cell.angle_beta   90.00
_cell.angle_gamma   90.00
#
_symmetry.space_group_name_H-M   'P 1'
#
loop_
_entity.id
_entity.type
_entity.pdbx_description
1 polymer ?
#
loop_
_entity_poly.entity_id
_entity_poly.type
_entity_poly.pdbx_seq_one_letter_code
_entity_poly.pdbx_strand_id
1 'polypeptide(L)'
;MSKSLSHQLLRFCRRNTSNGSDIIAHGKNSHVLDVNAIAELITGGDNYGATILVCLMTQLVKKEGQEQEIISVANLMATIIDIYPTISDQLCLLGIGNAARTLYCESAYTHSPQISMVVLVLIFKILCSVQHATLSDDETWLALIVKLINSLATKAADMWNHESLLVIGILCLILHHSANAVLIEASKTIIFSSSLVSTINSAIHAACLKGPALVDHDEGTSSGEILICVLLLNFFTLRSLHAVLPGIMDWKVFLDPSDRVQSFSFIGIYCHDLCRLMHFGSPVVKLAASYCLLELFTRISEQRNRTGEELVCATKYLRCECKNTWSRMIVEELAMSLAVPCLASKSFIILHKPAIHVAVALLKLQEIPEWMRSVFDDSCLSGIIENLAANNLSTEIVLLFRALLNSKFLTAEQIASLNQLLQVCRKQKYTDNTWDDGAQEHKKVVGILDDLGEVCEYLICLMSSEPSLDMDSGGSHLGNKRLLEEIELFFRILTVQDGS
;
A
#
# COMPACT_ATOMS: atom_id res chain seq x y z
N MET A 1 30.60 -18.48 -16.32
CA MET A 1 31.56 -17.93 -15.34
C MET A 1 32.67 -18.94 -15.03
N SER A 2 33.94 -18.51 -14.99
CA SER A 2 35.09 -19.38 -14.69
C SER A 2 35.17 -19.70 -13.19
N LYS A 3 35.70 -20.88 -12.82
CA LYS A 3 35.81 -21.31 -11.40
C LYS A 3 36.63 -20.34 -10.54
N SER A 4 37.67 -19.73 -11.11
CA SER A 4 38.53 -18.77 -10.42
C SER A 4 37.78 -17.49 -10.07
N LEU A 5 36.98 -16.95 -10.99
CA LEU A 5 36.17 -15.77 -10.76
C LEU A 5 35.06 -16.03 -9.74
N SER A 6 34.37 -17.17 -9.83
CA SER A 6 33.37 -17.57 -8.82
C SER A 6 33.97 -17.62 -7.42
N HIS A 7 35.16 -18.19 -7.26
CA HIS A 7 35.80 -18.30 -5.95
C HIS A 7 36.20 -16.94 -5.36
N GLN A 8 36.71 -16.02 -6.19
CA GLN A 8 37.05 -14.66 -5.75
C GLN A 8 35.80 -13.86 -5.32
N LEU A 9 34.71 -13.97 -6.09
CA LEU A 9 33.43 -13.32 -5.77
C LEU A 9 32.81 -13.88 -4.49
N LEU A 10 32.85 -15.19 -4.29
CA LEU A 10 32.37 -15.81 -3.05
C LEU A 10 33.16 -15.34 -1.84
N ARG A 11 34.49 -15.22 -1.97
CA ARG A 11 35.33 -14.66 -0.90
C ARG A 11 34.99 -13.21 -0.60
N PHE A 12 34.63 -12.43 -1.63
CA PHE A 12 34.14 -11.08 -1.47
C PHE A 12 32.78 -11.03 -0.75
N CYS A 13 31.79 -11.84 -1.18
CA CYS A 13 30.46 -11.87 -0.57
C CYS A 13 30.55 -12.17 0.93
N ARG A 14 31.33 -13.19 1.32
CA ARG A 14 31.53 -13.58 2.73
C ARG A 14 32.11 -12.45 3.59
N ARG A 15 32.97 -11.61 3.03
CA ARG A 15 33.62 -10.50 3.77
C ARG A 15 32.68 -9.35 4.08
N ASN A 16 31.68 -9.12 3.23
CA ASN A 16 30.77 -7.99 3.37
C ASN A 16 29.51 -8.33 4.19
N THR A 17 29.27 -9.60 4.49
CA THR A 17 28.13 -10.06 5.29
C THR A 17 28.46 -10.34 6.76
N SER A 18 29.75 -10.36 7.15
CA SER A 18 30.15 -10.50 8.55
C SER A 18 30.16 -9.13 9.23
N ASN A 19 29.17 -8.86 10.07
CA ASN A 19 29.18 -7.69 10.97
C ASN A 19 30.49 -7.66 11.76
N GLY A 20 31.33 -6.65 11.49
CA GLY A 20 32.50 -6.29 12.28
C GLY A 20 33.65 -7.30 12.24
N SER A 21 34.51 -7.24 11.23
CA SER A 21 35.97 -7.32 11.46
C SER A 21 36.74 -6.95 10.21
N ASP A 22 37.33 -5.75 10.23
CA ASP A 22 38.50 -5.44 9.44
C ASP A 22 39.61 -6.45 9.80
N ILE A 23 39.85 -7.43 8.92
CA ILE A 23 41.10 -8.18 8.93
C ILE A 23 41.85 -7.88 7.63
N ILE A 24 42.86 -7.04 7.81
CA ILE A 24 43.88 -6.61 6.85
C ILE A 24 44.38 -7.81 6.04
N ALA A 25 44.09 -7.81 4.74
CA ALA A 25 44.75 -8.72 3.81
C ALA A 25 46.15 -8.19 3.49
N HIS A 26 47.19 -8.84 4.01
CA HIS A 26 48.57 -8.54 3.64
C HIS A 26 48.83 -8.76 2.15
N GLY A 27 49.01 -7.66 1.42
CA GLY A 27 49.47 -7.59 0.04
C GLY A 27 49.51 -6.12 -0.39
N LYS A 28 50.62 -5.67 -0.98
CA LYS A 28 51.08 -4.27 -1.08
C LYS A 28 50.14 -3.22 -1.71
N ASN A 29 48.92 -3.58 -2.14
CA ASN A 29 47.87 -2.68 -2.65
C ASN A 29 46.49 -3.13 -2.13
N SER A 30 46.31 -3.20 -0.81
CA SER A 30 45.03 -3.59 -0.21
C SER A 30 44.02 -2.44 -0.24
N HIS A 31 43.42 -2.17 -1.40
CA HIS A 31 42.18 -1.42 -1.44
C HIS A 31 41.07 -2.35 -0.94
N VAL A 32 40.47 -1.99 0.19
CA VAL A 32 39.19 -2.56 0.60
C VAL A 32 38.21 -2.22 -0.51
N LEU A 33 37.80 -3.22 -1.29
CA LEU A 33 36.68 -3.05 -2.22
C LEU A 33 35.45 -2.82 -1.36
N ASP A 34 35.08 -1.55 -1.22
CA ASP A 34 33.86 -1.13 -0.56
C ASP A 34 32.65 -1.67 -1.34
N VAL A 35 31.57 -2.04 -0.65
CA VAL A 35 30.29 -2.39 -1.28
C VAL A 35 29.86 -1.27 -2.23
N ASN A 36 30.14 -0.02 -1.86
CA ASN A 36 29.90 1.15 -2.72
C ASN A 36 30.67 1.08 -4.05
N ALA A 37 31.93 0.65 -4.05
CA ALA A 37 32.73 0.55 -5.28
C ALA A 37 32.23 -0.56 -6.23
N ILE A 38 31.70 -1.67 -5.69
CA ILE A 38 31.04 -2.69 -6.51
C ILE A 38 29.68 -2.19 -7.01
N ALA A 39 28.94 -1.51 -6.16
CA ALA A 39 27.64 -0.98 -6.53
C ALA A 39 27.76 0.10 -7.62
N GLU A 40 28.78 0.96 -7.58
CA GLU A 40 29.17 1.87 -8.69
C GLU A 40 29.57 1.13 -9.97
N LEU A 41 30.28 0.00 -9.84
CA LEU A 41 30.62 -0.88 -10.97
C LEU A 41 29.40 -1.56 -11.59
N ILE A 42 28.35 -1.82 -10.79
CA ILE A 42 27.10 -2.41 -11.26
C ILE A 42 26.20 -1.36 -11.94
N THR A 43 26.22 -0.11 -11.46
CA THR A 43 25.47 1.00 -12.07
C THR A 43 26.16 1.62 -13.28
N GLY A 44 27.44 1.31 -13.50
CA GLY A 44 28.11 1.57 -14.77
C GLY A 44 27.32 0.95 -15.93
N GLY A 45 27.07 1.72 -16.99
CA GLY A 45 26.08 1.43 -18.05
C GLY A 45 26.23 0.10 -18.80
N ASP A 46 27.28 -0.67 -18.53
CA ASP A 46 27.51 -1.99 -19.13
C ASP A 46 26.83 -3.15 -18.37
N ASN A 47 26.23 -2.93 -17.18
CA ASN A 47 25.43 -3.90 -16.40
C ASN A 47 26.11 -5.26 -16.10
N TYR A 48 27.43 -5.37 -16.27
CA TYR A 48 28.17 -6.62 -16.09
C TYR A 48 28.13 -7.13 -14.66
N GLY A 49 28.08 -6.23 -13.67
CA GLY A 49 28.05 -6.62 -12.27
C GLY A 49 26.75 -7.34 -11.87
N ALA A 50 25.58 -6.85 -12.30
CA ALA A 50 24.31 -7.54 -12.10
C ALA A 50 24.31 -8.92 -12.79
N THR A 51 24.85 -8.98 -14.03
CA THR A 51 25.00 -10.23 -14.78
C THR A 51 25.84 -11.25 -14.02
N ILE A 52 26.97 -10.82 -13.47
CA ILE A 52 27.87 -11.66 -12.68
C ILE A 52 27.18 -12.20 -11.42
N LEU A 53 26.46 -11.34 -10.69
CA LEU A 53 25.75 -11.72 -9.48
C LEU A 53 24.65 -12.76 -9.76
N VAL A 54 23.81 -12.54 -10.78
CA VAL A 54 22.76 -13.50 -11.16
C VAL A 54 23.34 -14.81 -11.69
N CYS A 55 24.44 -14.75 -12.45
CA CYS A 55 25.18 -15.93 -12.88
C CYS A 55 25.75 -16.72 -11.69
N LEU A 56 26.32 -16.03 -10.69
CA LEU A 56 26.85 -16.64 -9.48
C LEU A 56 25.75 -17.35 -8.71
N MET A 57 24.63 -16.67 -8.45
CA MET A 57 23.48 -17.24 -7.77
C MET A 57 22.99 -18.48 -8.51
N THR A 58 22.72 -18.36 -9.81
CA THR A 58 22.23 -19.48 -10.63
C THR A 58 23.19 -20.67 -10.63
N GLN A 59 24.51 -20.45 -10.63
CA GLN A 59 25.50 -21.52 -10.52
C GLN A 59 25.46 -22.21 -9.16
N LEU A 60 25.31 -21.46 -8.06
CA LEU A 60 25.19 -22.01 -6.71
C LEU A 60 23.92 -22.86 -6.60
N VAL A 61 22.79 -22.36 -7.12
CA VAL A 61 21.52 -23.10 -7.10
C VAL A 61 21.62 -24.41 -7.91
N LYS A 62 22.15 -24.35 -9.13
CA LYS A 62 22.24 -25.54 -10.02
C LYS A 62 23.23 -26.61 -9.55
N LYS A 63 24.23 -26.23 -8.75
CA LYS A 63 25.30 -27.14 -8.30
C LYS A 63 25.18 -27.50 -6.82
N GLU A 64 24.08 -27.15 -6.17
CA GLU A 64 23.88 -27.36 -4.74
C GLU A 64 25.07 -26.81 -3.93
N GLY A 65 25.36 -25.51 -4.15
CA GLY A 65 26.42 -24.79 -3.45
C GLY A 65 26.23 -24.76 -1.93
N GLN A 66 27.26 -24.38 -1.17
CA GLN A 66 27.14 -24.35 0.29
C GLN A 66 26.10 -23.32 0.72
N GLU A 67 25.27 -23.63 1.72
CA GLU A 67 24.20 -22.72 2.19
C GLU A 67 24.75 -21.33 2.53
N GLN A 68 25.91 -21.28 3.20
CA GLN A 68 26.58 -20.04 3.58
C GLN A 68 27.00 -19.19 2.37
N GLU A 69 27.30 -19.82 1.24
CA GLU A 69 27.63 -19.12 -0.01
C GLU A 69 26.38 -18.50 -0.63
N ILE A 70 25.27 -19.22 -0.64
CA ILE A 70 23.97 -18.73 -1.13
C ILE A 70 23.52 -17.54 -0.29
N ILE A 71 23.55 -17.69 1.05
CA ILE A 71 23.20 -16.64 2.00
C ILE A 71 24.07 -15.39 1.78
N SER A 72 25.39 -15.57 1.65
CA SER A 72 26.31 -14.44 1.45
C SER A 72 26.02 -13.66 0.16
N VAL A 73 25.73 -14.36 -0.94
CA VAL A 73 25.43 -13.72 -2.23
C VAL A 73 24.09 -13.01 -2.19
N ALA A 74 23.05 -13.63 -1.60
CA ALA A 74 21.73 -13.02 -1.52
C ALA A 74 21.71 -11.77 -0.61
N ASN A 75 22.40 -11.81 0.53
CA ASN A 75 22.56 -10.63 1.39
C ASN A 75 23.33 -9.50 0.71
N LEU A 76 24.37 -9.82 -0.06
CA LEU A 76 25.08 -8.82 -0.85
C LEU A 76 24.16 -8.18 -1.90
N MET A 77 23.38 -8.99 -2.63
CA MET A 77 22.39 -8.46 -3.58
C MET A 77 21.37 -7.55 -2.89
N ALA A 78 20.84 -7.96 -1.74
CA ALA A 78 19.91 -7.16 -0.95
C ALA A 78 20.51 -5.82 -0.51
N THR A 79 21.77 -5.84 -0.04
CA THR A 79 22.51 -4.62 0.35
C THR A 79 22.72 -3.68 -0.84
N ILE A 80 23.03 -4.23 -2.02
CA ILE A 80 23.21 -3.42 -3.22
C ILE A 80 21.89 -2.78 -3.66
N ILE A 81 20.76 -3.47 -3.51
CA ILE A 81 19.43 -2.89 -3.79
C ILE A 81 19.14 -1.71 -2.86
N ASP A 82 19.50 -1.81 -1.57
CA ASP A 82 19.31 -0.69 -0.62
C ASP A 82 20.10 0.56 -1.04
N ILE A 83 21.30 0.38 -1.60
CA ILE A 83 22.16 1.48 -2.05
C ILE A 83 21.69 2.01 -3.42
N TYR A 84 21.32 1.12 -4.35
CA TYR A 84 20.89 1.46 -5.71
C TYR A 84 19.64 0.67 -6.12
N PRO A 85 18.43 1.16 -5.78
CA PRO A 85 17.18 0.45 -6.00
C PRO A 85 16.92 0.03 -7.46
N THR A 86 17.39 0.83 -8.42
CA THR A 86 17.24 0.61 -9.87
C THR A 86 17.92 -0.67 -10.38
N ILE A 87 18.81 -1.27 -9.60
CA ILE A 87 19.42 -2.56 -9.96
C ILE A 87 18.37 -3.69 -10.04
N SER A 88 17.25 -3.55 -9.32
CA SER A 88 16.18 -4.55 -9.29
C SER A 88 15.63 -4.85 -10.69
N ASP A 89 15.53 -3.83 -11.55
CA ASP A 89 15.15 -4.00 -12.95
C ASP A 89 16.12 -4.91 -13.71
N GLN A 90 17.42 -4.67 -13.56
CA GLN A 90 18.46 -5.48 -14.20
C GLN A 90 18.46 -6.91 -13.66
N LEU A 91 18.31 -7.10 -12.35
CA LEU A 91 18.24 -8.44 -11.75
C LEU A 91 17.04 -9.23 -12.30
N CYS A 92 15.88 -8.59 -12.42
CA CYS A 92 14.69 -9.19 -13.03
C CYS A 92 14.92 -9.58 -14.49
N LEU A 93 15.43 -8.67 -15.32
CA LEU A 93 15.74 -8.94 -16.74
C LEU A 93 16.75 -10.08 -16.92
N LEU A 94 17.70 -10.21 -15.99
CA LEU A 94 18.71 -11.27 -16.00
C LEU A 94 18.19 -12.61 -15.45
N GLY A 95 16.93 -12.68 -15.02
CA GLY A 95 16.28 -13.91 -14.60
C GLY A 95 16.51 -14.30 -13.14
N ILE A 96 16.73 -13.34 -12.23
CA ILE A 96 16.85 -13.62 -10.78
C ILE A 96 15.62 -14.38 -10.23
N GLY A 97 14.43 -14.13 -10.78
CA GLY A 97 13.20 -14.83 -10.41
C GLY A 97 13.31 -16.35 -10.57
N ASN A 98 14.01 -16.83 -11.60
CA ASN A 98 14.23 -18.26 -11.81
C ASN A 98 15.12 -18.87 -10.74
N ALA A 99 16.17 -18.16 -10.33
CA ALA A 99 17.04 -18.62 -9.25
C ALA A 99 16.29 -18.64 -7.91
N ALA A 100 15.49 -17.62 -7.63
CA ALA A 100 14.64 -17.54 -6.44
C ALA A 100 13.62 -18.68 -6.39
N ARG A 101 12.92 -18.94 -7.50
CA ARG A 101 11.97 -20.05 -7.65
C ARG A 101 12.64 -21.40 -7.40
N THR A 102 13.80 -21.67 -7.99
CA THR A 102 14.47 -22.95 -7.78
C THR A 102 14.95 -23.10 -6.33
N LEU A 103 15.47 -22.04 -5.69
CA LEU A 103 15.82 -22.08 -4.27
C LEU A 103 14.62 -22.39 -3.38
N TYR A 104 13.50 -21.69 -3.60
CA TYR A 104 12.34 -21.74 -2.72
C TYR A 104 11.41 -22.93 -2.99
N CYS A 105 11.35 -23.43 -4.23
CA CYS A 105 10.38 -24.44 -4.65
C CYS A 105 10.99 -25.81 -4.98
N GLU A 106 12.22 -25.88 -5.50
CA GLU A 106 12.74 -27.08 -6.19
C GLU A 106 14.02 -27.66 -5.57
N SER A 107 14.75 -26.88 -4.77
CA SER A 107 16.08 -27.26 -4.30
C SER A 107 16.07 -28.12 -3.03
N ALA A 108 17.21 -28.75 -2.73
CA ALA A 108 17.47 -29.40 -1.45
C ALA A 108 17.32 -28.45 -0.24
N TYR A 109 17.35 -27.13 -0.47
CA TYR A 109 17.26 -26.08 0.56
C TYR A 109 15.84 -25.64 0.89
N THR A 110 14.82 -26.24 0.27
CA THR A 110 13.39 -25.91 0.50
C THR A 110 12.96 -26.01 1.97
N HIS A 111 13.71 -26.74 2.81
CA HIS A 111 13.47 -26.88 4.24
C HIS A 111 14.41 -26.05 5.12
N SER A 112 15.33 -25.27 4.54
CA SER A 112 16.31 -24.45 5.27
C SER A 112 15.69 -23.08 5.64
N PRO A 113 15.40 -22.80 6.93
CA PRO A 113 14.75 -21.56 7.32
C PRO A 113 15.60 -20.32 7.04
N GLN A 114 16.94 -20.47 7.10
CA GLN A 114 17.89 -19.39 6.85
C GLN A 114 17.91 -18.98 5.37
N ILE A 115 17.92 -19.96 4.47
CA ILE A 115 17.85 -19.68 3.02
C ILE A 115 16.47 -19.13 2.68
N SER A 116 15.39 -19.70 3.23
CA SER A 116 14.03 -19.19 3.04
C SER A 116 13.95 -17.69 3.37
N MET A 117 14.37 -17.31 4.58
CA MET A 117 14.31 -15.92 5.03
C MET A 117 15.09 -14.97 4.13
N VAL A 118 16.35 -15.30 3.82
CA VAL A 118 17.23 -14.44 3.01
C VAL A 118 16.71 -14.30 1.57
N VAL A 119 16.16 -15.37 1.00
CA VAL A 119 15.55 -15.33 -0.34
C VAL A 119 14.26 -14.49 -0.34
N LEU A 120 13.42 -14.63 0.68
CA LEU A 120 12.21 -13.80 0.82
C LEU A 120 12.55 -12.31 0.98
N VAL A 121 13.57 -11.98 1.77
CA VAL A 121 14.03 -10.59 1.93
C VAL A 121 14.51 -10.03 0.59
N LEU A 122 15.29 -10.81 -0.17
CA LEU A 122 15.74 -10.42 -1.50
C LEU A 122 14.57 -10.18 -2.46
N ILE A 123 13.59 -11.10 -2.49
CA ILE A 123 12.39 -10.97 -3.33
C ILE A 123 11.60 -9.71 -2.95
N PHE A 124 11.38 -9.48 -1.66
CA PHE A 124 10.67 -8.31 -1.16
C PHE A 124 11.36 -7.02 -1.62
N LYS A 125 12.66 -6.89 -1.43
CA LYS A 125 13.43 -5.71 -1.85
C LYS A 125 13.42 -5.47 -3.36
N ILE A 126 13.50 -6.55 -4.15
CA ILE A 126 13.36 -6.48 -5.61
C ILE A 126 11.98 -5.90 -5.96
N LEU A 127 10.90 -6.46 -5.41
CA LEU A 127 9.55 -6.02 -5.69
C LEU A 127 9.27 -4.59 -5.21
N CYS A 128 9.88 -4.15 -4.09
CA CYS A 128 9.75 -2.75 -3.66
C CYS A 128 10.31 -1.75 -4.66
N SER A 129 11.33 -2.13 -5.43
CA SER A 129 12.14 -1.19 -6.21
C SER A 129 12.01 -1.34 -7.73
N VAL A 130 11.55 -2.50 -8.20
CA VAL A 130 11.44 -2.81 -9.63
C VAL A 130 10.32 -1.99 -10.29
N GLN A 131 10.56 -1.55 -11.51
CA GLN A 131 9.53 -0.89 -12.31
C GLN A 131 8.51 -1.91 -12.81
N HIS A 132 7.23 -1.52 -12.84
CA HIS A 132 6.14 -2.37 -13.31
C HIS A 132 6.42 -2.99 -14.68
N ALA A 133 6.95 -2.19 -15.62
CA ALA A 133 7.23 -2.61 -17.00
C ALA A 133 8.31 -3.68 -17.14
N THR A 134 9.16 -3.86 -16.12
CA THR A 134 10.21 -4.87 -16.12
C THR A 134 9.69 -6.26 -15.74
N LEU A 135 8.56 -6.33 -15.03
CA LEU A 135 7.96 -7.58 -14.60
C LEU A 135 7.11 -8.18 -15.72
N SER A 136 7.23 -9.50 -15.91
CA SER A 136 6.44 -10.25 -16.88
C SER A 136 5.53 -11.27 -16.20
N ASP A 137 4.40 -11.57 -16.83
CA ASP A 137 3.51 -12.69 -16.51
C ASP A 137 4.12 -14.05 -16.89
N ASP A 138 5.29 -14.38 -16.34
CA ASP A 138 5.94 -15.66 -16.59
C ASP A 138 5.51 -16.73 -15.58
N GLU A 139 5.68 -18.01 -15.95
CA GLU A 139 5.38 -19.15 -15.07
C GLU A 139 6.24 -19.15 -13.79
N THR A 140 7.33 -18.39 -13.81
CA THR A 140 8.30 -18.31 -12.71
C THR A 140 7.65 -17.78 -11.44
N TRP A 141 6.99 -16.62 -11.54
CA TRP A 141 6.31 -15.97 -10.42
C TRP A 141 5.12 -16.77 -9.94
N LEU A 142 4.37 -17.39 -10.86
CA LEU A 142 3.20 -18.20 -10.53
C LEU A 142 3.56 -19.39 -9.61
N ALA A 143 4.59 -20.16 -9.96
CA ALA A 143 5.04 -21.30 -9.17
C ALA A 143 5.54 -20.88 -7.77
N LEU A 144 6.24 -19.74 -7.70
CA LEU A 144 6.71 -19.16 -6.44
C LEU A 144 5.53 -18.76 -5.55
N ILE A 145 4.51 -18.09 -6.10
CA ILE A 145 3.31 -17.66 -5.37
C ILE A 145 2.51 -18.83 -4.83
N VAL A 146 2.31 -19.89 -5.62
CA VAL A 146 1.61 -21.10 -5.14
C VAL A 146 2.33 -21.68 -3.91
N LYS A 147 3.67 -21.71 -3.93
CA LYS A 147 4.46 -22.19 -2.79
C LYS A 147 4.33 -21.25 -1.58
N LEU A 148 4.38 -19.93 -1.78
CA LEU A 148 4.19 -18.92 -0.74
C LEU A 148 2.81 -19.05 -0.07
N ILE A 149 1.74 -19.14 -0.86
CA ILE A 149 0.37 -19.30 -0.36
C ILE A 149 0.25 -20.58 0.48
N ASN A 150 0.81 -21.69 0.01
CA ASN A 150 0.79 -22.95 0.75
C ASN A 150 1.56 -22.86 2.08
N SER A 151 2.64 -22.07 2.13
CA SER A 151 3.38 -21.85 3.38
C SER A 151 2.57 -21.09 4.44
N LEU A 152 1.67 -20.19 4.01
CA LEU A 152 0.74 -19.47 4.89
C LEU A 152 -0.44 -20.35 5.29
N ALA A 153 -1.06 -21.02 4.32
CA ALA A 153 -2.28 -21.80 4.47
C ALA A 153 -2.13 -23.02 5.40
N THR A 154 -0.92 -23.54 5.56
CA THR A 154 -0.63 -24.66 6.47
C THR A 154 -0.57 -24.24 7.94
N LYS A 155 -0.54 -22.94 8.24
CA LYS A 155 -0.49 -22.39 9.59
C LYS A 155 -1.79 -21.64 9.90
N ALA A 156 -2.30 -21.79 11.12
CA ALA A 156 -3.32 -20.89 11.63
C ALA A 156 -2.73 -19.47 11.79
N ALA A 157 -3.56 -18.44 11.61
CA ALA A 157 -3.10 -17.05 11.55
C ALA A 157 -2.42 -16.58 12.85
N ASP A 158 -2.84 -17.12 13.99
CA ASP A 158 -2.24 -16.87 15.31
C ASP A 158 -0.82 -17.44 15.45
N MET A 159 -0.42 -18.36 14.56
CA MET A 159 0.93 -18.93 14.50
C MET A 159 1.81 -18.28 13.43
N TRP A 160 1.37 -17.21 12.77
CA TRP A 160 2.17 -16.53 11.78
C TRP A 160 3.37 -15.85 12.44
N ASN A 161 4.55 -16.14 11.89
CA ASN A 161 5.82 -15.61 12.34
C ASN A 161 6.34 -14.55 11.34
N HIS A 162 7.54 -14.03 11.58
CA HIS A 162 8.18 -13.01 10.75
C HIS A 162 8.25 -13.43 9.27
N GLU A 163 8.56 -14.71 9.01
CA GLU A 163 8.56 -15.28 7.67
C GLU A 163 7.17 -15.16 7.02
N SER A 164 6.10 -15.55 7.72
CA SER A 164 4.73 -15.41 7.22
C SER A 164 4.35 -13.96 6.89
N LEU A 165 4.78 -12.99 7.69
CA LEU A 165 4.48 -11.58 7.46
C LEU A 165 5.23 -11.03 6.24
N LEU A 166 6.49 -11.44 6.06
CA LEU A 166 7.26 -11.13 4.86
C LEU A 166 6.64 -11.74 3.60
N VAL A 167 6.12 -12.97 3.71
CA VAL A 167 5.34 -13.59 2.62
C VAL A 167 4.11 -12.75 2.28
N ILE A 168 3.33 -12.31 3.28
CA ILE A 168 2.17 -11.44 3.03
C ILE A 168 2.60 -10.13 2.37
N GLY A 169 3.71 -9.53 2.80
CA GLY A 169 4.25 -8.33 2.18
C GLY A 169 4.60 -8.54 0.70
N ILE A 170 5.21 -9.68 0.35
CA ILE A 170 5.46 -10.06 -1.04
C ILE A 170 4.14 -10.21 -1.84
N LEU A 171 3.12 -10.85 -1.25
CA LEU A 171 1.80 -10.96 -1.90
C LEU A 171 1.16 -9.58 -2.13
N CYS A 172 1.26 -8.66 -1.17
CA CYS A 172 0.81 -7.27 -1.31
C CYS A 172 1.52 -6.55 -2.46
N LEU A 173 2.83 -6.71 -2.60
CA LEU A 173 3.60 -6.09 -3.68
C LEU A 173 3.23 -6.65 -5.05
N ILE A 174 3.00 -7.97 -5.16
CA ILE A 174 2.52 -8.58 -6.40
C ILE A 174 1.16 -7.99 -6.80
N LEU A 175 0.23 -7.87 -5.86
CA LEU A 175 -1.09 -7.24 -6.10
C LEU A 175 -0.95 -5.75 -6.45
N HIS A 176 -0.01 -5.05 -5.80
CA HIS A 176 0.28 -3.65 -6.14
C HIS A 176 0.79 -3.51 -7.58
N HIS A 177 1.74 -4.35 -8.02
CA HIS A 177 2.19 -4.30 -9.40
C HIS A 177 1.08 -4.66 -10.38
N SER A 178 0.16 -5.57 -10.03
CA SER A 178 -0.91 -5.97 -10.94
C SER A 178 -1.99 -4.96 -11.17
N ALA A 179 -2.14 -3.96 -10.28
CA ALA A 179 -2.92 -2.77 -10.58
C ALA A 179 -2.46 -2.04 -11.88
N ASN A 180 -1.21 -2.27 -12.31
CA ASN A 180 -0.59 -1.75 -13.53
C ASN A 180 -0.53 -2.77 -14.69
N ALA A 181 -1.41 -3.78 -14.66
CA ALA A 181 -1.56 -4.79 -15.71
C ALA A 181 -0.34 -5.71 -15.96
N VAL A 182 0.43 -6.02 -14.90
CA VAL A 182 1.49 -7.04 -14.89
C VAL A 182 1.25 -8.05 -13.77
N LEU A 183 1.83 -9.25 -13.79
CA LEU A 183 1.60 -10.26 -12.74
C LEU A 183 0.10 -10.58 -12.51
N ILE A 184 -0.70 -10.57 -13.59
CA ILE A 184 -2.15 -10.79 -13.54
C ILE A 184 -2.49 -12.22 -13.11
N GLU A 185 -1.89 -13.24 -13.73
CA GLU A 185 -2.18 -14.64 -13.39
C GLU A 185 -1.69 -15.02 -11.98
N ALA A 186 -0.53 -14.47 -11.63
CA ALA A 186 0.01 -14.46 -10.27
C ALA A 186 -1.01 -13.90 -9.27
N SER A 187 -1.59 -12.74 -9.56
CA SER A 187 -2.57 -12.07 -8.70
C SER A 187 -3.89 -12.81 -8.61
N LYS A 188 -4.39 -13.39 -9.72
CA LYS A 188 -5.58 -14.27 -9.69
C LYS A 188 -5.40 -15.41 -8.70
N THR A 189 -4.22 -16.02 -8.69
CA THR A 189 -3.89 -17.13 -7.79
C THR A 189 -3.94 -16.72 -6.32
N ILE A 190 -3.50 -15.49 -6.01
CA ILE A 190 -3.60 -14.92 -4.66
C ILE A 190 -5.06 -14.68 -4.28
N ILE A 191 -5.78 -13.92 -5.12
CA ILE A 191 -7.14 -13.44 -4.84
C ILE A 191 -8.11 -14.60 -4.65
N PHE A 192 -8.00 -15.66 -5.46
CA PHE A 192 -8.93 -16.78 -5.47
C PHE A 192 -8.46 -18.01 -4.66
N SER A 193 -7.43 -17.84 -3.84
CA SER A 193 -6.93 -18.93 -2.99
C SER A 193 -7.91 -19.22 -1.83
N SER A 194 -8.65 -20.33 -1.93
CA SER A 194 -9.63 -20.73 -0.91
C SER A 194 -9.01 -20.94 0.47
N SER A 195 -7.79 -21.45 0.53
CA SER A 195 -7.08 -21.71 1.78
C SER A 195 -6.63 -20.41 2.45
N LEU A 196 -6.09 -19.47 1.68
CA LEU A 196 -5.69 -18.15 2.17
C LEU A 196 -6.92 -17.34 2.64
N VAL A 197 -8.01 -17.38 1.88
CA VAL A 197 -9.29 -16.76 2.23
C VAL A 197 -9.81 -17.28 3.57
N SER A 198 -9.78 -18.60 3.79
CA SER A 198 -10.20 -19.21 5.05
C SER A 198 -9.37 -18.71 6.24
N THR A 199 -8.05 -18.66 6.09
CA THR A 199 -7.14 -18.19 7.14
C THR A 199 -7.35 -16.70 7.45
N ILE A 200 -7.53 -15.86 6.42
CA ILE A 200 -7.83 -14.43 6.57
C ILE A 200 -9.16 -14.22 7.29
N ASN A 201 -10.23 -14.91 6.86
CA ASN A 201 -11.54 -14.80 7.48
C ASN A 201 -11.52 -15.21 8.96
N SER A 202 -10.75 -16.25 9.28
CA SER A 202 -10.57 -16.69 10.67
C SER A 202 -9.85 -15.62 11.52
N ALA A 203 -8.79 -14.99 10.98
CA ALA A 203 -8.05 -13.93 11.65
C ALA A 203 -8.93 -12.69 11.92
N ILE A 204 -9.69 -12.25 10.91
CA ILE A 204 -10.62 -11.12 11.03
C ILE A 204 -11.74 -11.44 12.03
N HIS A 205 -12.33 -12.63 11.95
CA HIS A 205 -13.38 -13.02 12.87
C HIS A 205 -12.87 -13.01 14.32
N ALA A 206 -11.69 -13.58 14.57
CA ALA A 206 -11.05 -13.57 15.88
C ALA A 206 -10.79 -12.14 16.39
N ALA A 207 -10.32 -11.23 15.54
CA ALA A 207 -10.14 -9.82 15.91
C ALA A 207 -11.48 -9.14 16.23
N CYS A 208 -12.49 -9.31 15.38
CA CYS A 208 -13.82 -8.72 15.57
C CYS A 208 -14.54 -9.22 16.83
N LEU A 209 -14.28 -10.45 17.27
CA LEU A 209 -14.84 -11.02 18.51
C LEU A 209 -14.31 -10.33 19.77
N LYS A 210 -13.11 -9.73 19.73
CA LYS A 210 -12.53 -9.02 20.89
C LYS A 210 -13.30 -7.75 21.27
N GLY A 211 -14.03 -7.15 20.31
CA GLY A 211 -14.84 -5.95 20.57
C GLY A 211 -13.99 -4.80 21.15
N PRO A 212 -14.46 -4.07 22.18
CA PRO A 212 -13.71 -2.96 22.78
C PRO A 212 -12.32 -3.31 23.30
N ALA A 213 -12.08 -4.57 23.68
CA ALA A 213 -10.76 -5.02 24.15
C ALA A 213 -9.75 -5.20 23.00
N LEU A 214 -10.16 -5.01 21.74
CA LEU A 214 -9.27 -5.17 20.58
C LEU A 214 -8.04 -4.24 20.67
N VAL A 215 -8.23 -2.99 21.08
CA VAL A 215 -7.14 -2.00 21.21
C VAL A 215 -6.03 -2.45 22.16
N ASP A 216 -6.39 -3.05 23.29
CA ASP A 216 -5.42 -3.55 24.28
C ASP A 216 -4.69 -4.81 23.77
N HIS A 217 -5.27 -5.48 22.79
CA HIS A 217 -4.77 -6.73 22.24
C HIS A 217 -3.98 -6.56 20.93
N ASP A 218 -4.11 -5.43 20.23
CA ASP A 218 -3.42 -5.18 18.98
C ASP A 218 -2.27 -4.16 19.11
N GLU A 219 -2.36 -3.18 20.01
CA GLU A 219 -1.31 -2.16 20.16
C GLU A 219 0.02 -2.77 20.66
N GLY A 220 1.05 -2.75 19.80
CA GLY A 220 2.38 -3.26 20.12
C GLY A 220 2.49 -4.79 20.24
N THR A 221 1.53 -5.55 19.71
CA THR A 221 1.54 -7.01 19.77
C THR A 221 1.67 -7.65 18.39
N SER A 222 2.18 -8.89 18.33
CA SER A 222 2.23 -9.69 17.09
C SER A 222 0.84 -9.93 16.49
N SER A 223 -0.19 -10.02 17.33
CA SER A 223 -1.58 -10.12 16.87
C SER A 223 -2.02 -8.86 16.13
N GLY A 224 -1.55 -7.69 16.53
CA GLY A 224 -1.80 -6.44 15.82
C GLY A 224 -1.08 -6.36 14.49
N GLU A 225 0.19 -6.77 14.45
CA GLU A 225 0.99 -6.84 13.21
C GLU A 225 0.34 -7.77 12.18
N ILE A 226 -0.11 -8.96 12.60
CA ILE A 226 -0.86 -9.89 11.75
C ILE A 226 -2.12 -9.22 11.20
N LEU A 227 -2.90 -8.55 12.05
CA LEU A 227 -4.13 -7.88 11.63
C LEU A 227 -3.86 -6.75 10.63
N ILE A 228 -2.80 -5.97 10.84
CA ILE A 228 -2.36 -4.92 9.91
C ILE A 228 -1.98 -5.54 8.56
N CYS A 229 -1.17 -6.60 8.55
CA CYS A 229 -0.80 -7.32 7.33
C CYS A 229 -2.02 -7.85 6.56
N VAL A 230 -3.01 -8.41 7.25
CA VAL A 230 -4.26 -8.88 6.64
C VAL A 230 -5.05 -7.72 6.01
N LEU A 231 -5.14 -6.58 6.70
CA LEU A 231 -5.81 -5.40 6.17
C LEU A 231 -5.09 -4.82 4.95
N LEU A 232 -3.75 -4.75 4.98
CA LEU A 232 -2.95 -4.33 3.82
C LEU A 232 -3.17 -5.26 2.63
N LEU A 233 -3.17 -6.58 2.85
CA LEU A 233 -3.46 -7.56 1.81
C LEU A 233 -4.86 -7.37 1.19
N ASN A 234 -5.86 -7.08 2.02
CA ASN A 234 -7.21 -6.75 1.55
C ASN A 234 -7.24 -5.44 0.74
N PHE A 235 -6.52 -4.41 1.17
CA PHE A 235 -6.39 -3.16 0.41
C PHE A 235 -5.78 -3.39 -0.98
N PHE A 236 -4.63 -4.06 -1.07
CA PHE A 236 -3.99 -4.32 -2.36
C PHE A 236 -4.79 -5.30 -3.22
N THR A 237 -5.55 -6.21 -2.61
CA THR A 237 -6.54 -7.03 -3.33
C THR A 237 -7.56 -6.13 -3.99
N LEU A 238 -8.26 -5.27 -3.24
CA LEU A 238 -9.24 -4.33 -3.78
C LEU A 238 -8.67 -3.47 -4.92
N ARG A 239 -7.43 -3.01 -4.75
CA ARG A 239 -6.74 -2.17 -5.70
C ARG A 239 -6.35 -2.88 -7.00
N SER A 240 -6.15 -4.19 -6.97
CA SER A 240 -5.77 -4.97 -8.17
C SER A 240 -6.98 -5.50 -8.95
N LEU A 241 -8.18 -5.50 -8.36
CA LEU A 241 -9.37 -6.12 -8.94
C LEU A 241 -9.70 -5.60 -10.34
N HIS A 242 -9.56 -4.30 -10.62
CA HIS A 242 -9.90 -3.74 -11.93
C HIS A 242 -9.00 -4.27 -13.06
N ALA A 243 -7.75 -4.59 -12.75
CA ALA A 243 -6.79 -5.13 -13.72
C ALA A 243 -6.93 -6.64 -13.86
N VAL A 244 -7.18 -7.34 -12.74
CA VAL A 244 -7.29 -8.79 -12.69
C VAL A 244 -8.64 -9.31 -13.22
N LEU A 245 -9.72 -8.56 -12.99
CA LEU A 245 -11.08 -8.85 -13.42
C LEU A 245 -11.63 -7.66 -14.24
N PRO A 246 -11.29 -7.54 -15.53
CA PRO A 246 -11.70 -6.41 -16.38
C PRO A 246 -13.22 -6.38 -16.72
N GLY A 247 -14.05 -7.16 -16.02
CA GLY A 247 -15.50 -7.22 -16.20
C GLY A 247 -16.28 -6.43 -15.14
N ILE A 248 -17.60 -6.34 -15.32
CA ILE A 248 -18.51 -5.80 -14.31
C ILE A 248 -18.50 -6.78 -13.14
N MET A 249 -17.88 -6.39 -12.02
CA MET A 249 -17.92 -7.18 -10.81
C MET A 249 -19.30 -7.05 -10.17
N ASP A 250 -19.90 -8.19 -9.81
CA ASP A 250 -21.11 -8.20 -9.00
C ASP A 250 -20.76 -7.92 -7.54
N TRP A 251 -20.76 -6.63 -7.19
CA TRP A 251 -20.53 -6.17 -5.82
C TRP A 251 -21.56 -6.73 -4.82
N LYS A 252 -22.70 -7.27 -5.28
CA LYS A 252 -23.68 -7.92 -4.40
C LYS A 252 -23.11 -9.20 -3.80
N VAL A 253 -22.40 -10.00 -4.60
CA VAL A 253 -21.69 -11.19 -4.11
C VAL A 253 -20.53 -10.81 -3.20
N PHE A 254 -19.89 -9.67 -3.46
CA PHE A 254 -18.79 -9.16 -2.64
C PHE A 254 -19.24 -8.69 -1.26
N LEU A 255 -20.41 -8.03 -1.19
CA LEU A 255 -20.89 -7.35 0.00
C LEU A 255 -21.92 -8.21 0.80
N ASP A 256 -22.71 -9.07 0.13
CA ASP A 256 -23.73 -9.96 0.72
C ASP A 256 -23.56 -11.44 0.30
N PRO A 257 -22.96 -12.30 1.13
CA PRO A 257 -22.87 -13.73 0.83
C PRO A 257 -24.16 -14.50 1.14
N SER A 258 -25.26 -13.87 1.57
CA SER A 258 -26.49 -14.58 1.96
C SER A 258 -27.18 -15.31 0.78
N ASP A 259 -26.92 -14.91 -0.46
CA ASP A 259 -27.32 -15.63 -1.68
C ASP A 259 -26.32 -16.77 -1.98
N ARG A 260 -26.58 -17.95 -1.42
CA ARG A 260 -25.69 -19.14 -1.47
C ARG A 260 -25.61 -19.86 -2.82
N VAL A 261 -25.60 -19.15 -3.95
CA VAL A 261 -25.51 -19.77 -5.28
C VAL A 261 -24.13 -19.46 -5.89
N GLN A 262 -23.18 -20.35 -5.63
CA GLN A 262 -21.81 -20.37 -6.17
C GLN A 262 -20.99 -19.08 -5.97
N SER A 263 -20.68 -18.77 -4.71
CA SER A 263 -19.69 -17.74 -4.36
C SER A 263 -18.29 -18.30 -4.62
N PHE A 264 -17.54 -17.73 -5.56
CA PHE A 264 -16.09 -17.93 -5.60
C PHE A 264 -15.50 -17.48 -4.26
N SER A 265 -14.64 -18.29 -3.64
CA SER A 265 -13.88 -17.84 -2.47
C SER A 265 -12.84 -16.84 -2.95
N PHE A 266 -12.99 -15.57 -2.58
CA PHE A 266 -12.03 -14.52 -2.90
C PHE A 266 -11.63 -13.77 -1.63
N ILE A 267 -10.46 -13.13 -1.64
CA ILE A 267 -9.99 -12.31 -0.50
C ILE A 267 -10.84 -11.04 -0.43
N GLY A 268 -11.73 -10.98 0.56
CA GLY A 268 -12.54 -9.80 0.83
C GLY A 268 -12.96 -9.75 2.29
N ILE A 269 -12.72 -8.62 2.94
CA ILE A 269 -13.21 -8.35 4.28
C ILE A 269 -14.54 -7.60 4.19
N TYR A 270 -15.57 -8.10 4.87
CA TYR A 270 -16.89 -7.49 4.87
C TYR A 270 -16.85 -6.06 5.45
N CYS A 271 -17.66 -5.15 4.89
CA CYS A 271 -17.74 -3.76 5.36
C CYS A 271 -18.06 -3.68 6.85
N HIS A 272 -18.96 -4.52 7.35
CA HIS A 272 -19.31 -4.55 8.78
C HIS A 272 -18.08 -4.87 9.65
N ASP A 273 -17.23 -5.80 9.23
CA ASP A 273 -16.02 -6.15 9.98
C ASP A 273 -14.97 -5.04 9.89
N LEU A 274 -14.75 -4.44 8.71
CA LEU A 274 -13.90 -3.26 8.57
C LEU A 274 -14.36 -2.11 9.49
N CYS A 275 -15.67 -1.89 9.60
CA CYS A 275 -16.24 -0.88 10.50
C CYS A 275 -15.99 -1.20 11.98
N ARG A 276 -16.11 -2.47 12.38
CA ARG A 276 -15.79 -2.90 13.75
C ARG A 276 -14.32 -2.69 14.08
N LEU A 277 -13.42 -3.04 13.15
CA LEU A 277 -11.99 -2.85 13.31
C LEU A 277 -11.63 -1.37 13.41
N MET A 278 -12.26 -0.52 12.61
CA MET A 278 -12.08 0.92 12.69
C MET A 278 -12.65 1.52 13.99
N HIS A 279 -13.70 0.93 14.57
CA HIS A 279 -14.23 1.40 15.85
C HIS A 279 -13.32 1.01 17.02
N PHE A 280 -12.91 -0.26 17.09
CA PHE A 280 -12.26 -0.84 18.27
C PHE A 280 -10.75 -1.07 18.17
N GLY A 281 -10.15 -1.01 16.98
CA GLY A 281 -8.73 -1.31 16.79
C GLY A 281 -7.79 -0.18 17.22
N SER A 282 -6.50 -0.49 17.31
CA SER A 282 -5.39 0.46 17.42
C SER A 282 -5.36 1.50 16.30
N PRO A 283 -4.69 2.65 16.48
CA PRO A 283 -4.61 3.71 15.47
C PRO A 283 -4.24 3.21 14.07
N VAL A 284 -3.29 2.28 13.95
CA VAL A 284 -2.81 1.75 12.67
C VAL A 284 -3.83 0.78 12.04
N VAL A 285 -4.51 -0.03 12.85
CA VAL A 285 -5.61 -0.89 12.38
C VAL A 285 -6.76 -0.05 11.85
N LYS A 286 -7.13 1.04 12.55
CA LYS A 286 -8.14 1.99 12.07
C LYS A 286 -7.73 2.58 10.72
N LEU A 287 -6.45 2.95 10.58
CA LEU A 287 -5.90 3.47 9.34
C LEU A 287 -6.06 2.49 8.18
N ALA A 288 -5.52 1.28 8.31
CA ALA A 288 -5.57 0.28 7.25
C ALA A 288 -7.02 -0.12 6.89
N ALA A 289 -7.90 -0.29 7.89
CA ALA A 289 -9.31 -0.59 7.67
C ALA A 289 -10.04 0.55 6.91
N SER A 290 -9.72 1.80 7.23
CA SER A 290 -10.32 2.96 6.55
C SER A 290 -9.90 3.06 5.08
N TYR A 291 -8.63 2.78 4.77
CA TYR A 291 -8.14 2.73 3.39
C TYR A 291 -8.75 1.57 2.60
N CYS A 292 -9.00 0.42 3.23
CA CYS A 292 -9.77 -0.66 2.61
C CYS A 292 -11.18 -0.20 2.21
N LEU A 293 -11.90 0.48 3.11
CA LEU A 293 -13.22 1.03 2.81
C LEU A 293 -13.17 2.10 1.72
N LEU A 294 -12.18 2.99 1.77
CA LEU A 294 -11.96 4.01 0.75
C LEU A 294 -11.78 3.39 -0.63
N GLU A 295 -10.88 2.40 -0.74
CA GLU A 295 -10.59 1.73 -2.00
C GLU A 295 -11.84 1.04 -2.54
N LEU A 296 -12.55 0.29 -1.68
CA LEU A 296 -13.81 -0.36 -2.02
C LEU A 296 -14.83 0.63 -2.59
N PHE A 297 -15.09 1.76 -1.92
CA PHE A 297 -16.04 2.76 -2.40
C PHE A 297 -15.56 3.45 -3.68
N THR A 298 -14.25 3.65 -3.82
CA THR A 298 -13.66 4.19 -5.05
C THR A 298 -13.96 3.28 -6.23
N ARG A 299 -13.72 1.97 -6.09
CA ARG A 299 -13.99 0.98 -7.15
C ARG A 299 -15.47 0.86 -7.50
N ILE A 300 -16.34 0.87 -6.49
CA ILE A 300 -17.80 0.90 -6.72
C ILE A 300 -18.20 2.16 -7.50
N SER A 301 -17.65 3.32 -7.15
CA SER A 301 -17.94 4.58 -7.84
C SER A 301 -17.39 4.62 -9.27
N GLU A 302 -16.19 4.10 -9.51
CA GLU A 302 -15.59 4.01 -10.85
C GLU A 302 -16.43 3.13 -11.78
N GLN A 303 -16.89 1.98 -11.29
CA GLN A 303 -17.76 1.09 -12.07
C GLN A 303 -19.07 1.77 -12.42
N ARG A 304 -19.72 2.45 -11.46
CA ARG A 304 -20.94 3.24 -11.71
C ARG A 304 -20.73 4.28 -12.81
N ASN A 305 -19.62 5.02 -12.77
CA ASN A 305 -19.32 6.04 -13.77
C ASN A 305 -19.10 5.44 -15.18
N ARG A 306 -18.57 4.21 -15.27
CA ARG A 306 -18.36 3.51 -16.54
C ARG A 306 -19.63 2.91 -17.12
N THR A 307 -20.50 2.33 -16.29
CA THR A 307 -21.70 1.62 -16.76
C THR A 307 -22.92 2.52 -16.90
N GLY A 308 -22.97 3.66 -16.20
CA GLY A 308 -24.13 4.56 -16.22
C GLY A 308 -25.39 4.00 -15.54
N GLU A 309 -25.32 2.76 -15.04
CA GLU A 309 -26.37 2.11 -14.27
C GLU A 309 -26.18 2.43 -12.78
N GLU A 310 -27.27 2.80 -12.09
CA GLU A 310 -27.27 2.72 -10.64
C GLU A 310 -26.98 1.28 -10.25
N LEU A 311 -25.77 1.03 -9.74
CA LEU A 311 -25.47 -0.20 -9.03
C LEU A 311 -26.49 -0.30 -7.89
N VAL A 312 -27.55 -1.08 -8.10
CA VAL A 312 -28.60 -1.38 -7.11
C VAL A 312 -27.95 -1.81 -5.79
N CYS A 313 -26.79 -2.45 -5.88
CA CYS A 313 -25.94 -2.82 -4.76
C CYS A 313 -25.26 -1.62 -4.06
N ALA A 314 -24.66 -0.67 -4.77
CA ALA A 314 -23.97 0.48 -4.19
C ALA A 314 -24.93 1.38 -3.40
N THR A 315 -26.09 1.68 -4.01
CA THR A 315 -27.13 2.48 -3.36
C THR A 315 -27.73 1.69 -2.22
N LYS A 316 -28.06 0.40 -2.36
CA LYS A 316 -28.56 -0.41 -1.22
C LYS A 316 -27.52 -0.68 -0.14
N TYR A 317 -26.21 -0.67 -0.41
CA TYR A 317 -25.18 -0.91 0.61
C TYR A 317 -24.73 0.36 1.33
N LEU A 318 -24.61 1.48 0.61
CA LEU A 318 -24.53 2.80 1.24
C LEU A 318 -25.82 3.11 2.02
N ARG A 319 -26.97 2.60 1.54
CA ARG A 319 -28.28 2.64 2.21
C ARG A 319 -28.53 1.43 3.12
N CYS A 320 -27.60 0.46 3.25
CA CYS A 320 -27.95 -0.85 3.79
C CYS A 320 -28.44 -0.64 5.21
N GLU A 321 -29.62 -1.16 5.47
CA GLU A 321 -30.38 -1.08 6.71
C GLU A 321 -29.70 -1.81 7.89
N CYS A 322 -28.36 -1.91 7.89
CA CYS A 322 -27.55 -2.00 9.10
C CYS A 322 -27.63 -0.66 9.87
N LYS A 323 -28.84 -0.26 10.30
CA LYS A 323 -29.12 0.86 11.21
C LYS A 323 -28.03 1.94 11.28
N ASN A 324 -27.74 2.66 10.20
CA ASN A 324 -27.12 4.02 10.18
C ASN A 324 -25.93 4.36 11.13
N THR A 325 -25.18 3.42 11.72
CA THR A 325 -24.21 3.76 12.78
C THR A 325 -22.81 4.04 12.29
N TRP A 326 -22.28 3.27 11.33
CA TRP A 326 -20.84 3.34 11.02
C TRP A 326 -20.46 4.55 10.16
N SER A 327 -21.21 4.84 9.09
CA SER A 327 -20.93 5.96 8.20
C SER A 327 -21.17 7.28 8.91
N ARG A 328 -22.22 7.33 9.74
CA ARG A 328 -22.47 8.42 10.68
C ARG A 328 -21.32 8.63 11.65
N MET A 329 -20.85 7.56 12.31
CA MET A 329 -19.72 7.64 13.23
C MET A 329 -18.44 8.15 12.53
N ILE A 330 -18.12 7.67 11.32
CA ILE A 330 -16.96 8.18 10.55
C ILE A 330 -17.09 9.69 10.32
N VAL A 331 -18.27 10.15 9.90
CA VAL A 331 -18.51 11.54 9.56
C VAL A 331 -18.57 12.43 10.82
N GLU A 332 -19.14 11.94 11.92
CA GLU A 332 -19.16 12.64 13.22
C GLU A 332 -17.74 12.83 13.78
N GLU A 333 -16.92 11.79 13.75
CA GLU A 333 -15.51 11.88 14.18
C GLU A 333 -14.67 12.76 13.24
N LEU A 334 -14.93 12.72 11.93
CA LEU A 334 -14.32 13.65 10.96
C LEU A 334 -14.69 15.11 11.28
N ALA A 335 -15.98 15.38 11.46
CA ALA A 335 -16.49 16.71 11.75
C ALA A 335 -15.92 17.24 13.08
N MET A 336 -15.90 16.41 14.12
CA MET A 336 -15.29 16.73 15.41
C MET A 336 -13.79 17.02 15.29
N SER A 337 -13.05 16.17 14.57
CA SER A 337 -11.59 16.32 14.44
C SER A 337 -11.18 17.55 13.62
N LEU A 338 -12.00 17.96 12.66
CA LEU A 338 -11.78 19.18 11.88
C LEU A 338 -12.25 20.44 12.63
N ALA A 339 -13.36 20.38 13.37
CA ALA A 339 -13.94 21.52 14.08
C ALA A 339 -13.24 21.83 15.41
N VAL A 340 -12.72 20.80 16.08
CA VAL A 340 -12.04 20.93 17.37
C VAL A 340 -10.80 20.01 17.41
N PRO A 341 -9.71 20.37 16.69
CA PRO A 341 -8.53 19.51 16.55
C PRO A 341 -7.88 19.10 17.88
N CYS A 342 -8.02 19.91 18.94
CA CYS A 342 -7.46 19.62 20.25
C CYS A 342 -8.19 18.50 21.01
N LEU A 343 -9.43 18.17 20.61
CA LEU A 343 -10.21 17.06 21.17
C LEU A 343 -10.15 15.80 20.30
N ALA A 344 -9.55 15.89 19.11
CA ALA A 344 -9.42 14.76 18.19
C ALA A 344 -8.46 13.71 18.75
N SER A 345 -8.83 12.43 18.62
CA SER A 345 -7.84 11.36 18.83
C SER A 345 -6.73 11.48 17.77
N LYS A 346 -5.46 11.28 18.17
CA LYS A 346 -4.33 11.25 17.24
C LYS A 346 -4.57 10.28 16.06
N SER A 347 -5.30 9.20 16.33
CA SER A 347 -5.71 8.21 15.34
C SER A 347 -6.59 8.79 14.23
N PHE A 348 -7.57 9.64 14.56
CA PHE A 348 -8.50 10.18 13.56
C PHE A 348 -7.91 11.29 12.70
N ILE A 349 -6.89 12.00 13.20
CA ILE A 349 -6.09 12.93 12.40
C ILE A 349 -5.44 12.20 11.21
N ILE A 350 -5.08 10.94 11.39
CA ILE A 350 -4.47 10.12 10.34
C ILE A 350 -5.54 9.56 9.35
N LEU A 351 -6.84 9.66 9.70
CA LEU A 351 -7.99 9.13 8.93
C LEU A 351 -8.72 10.17 8.08
N HIS A 352 -8.32 11.45 8.09
CA HIS A 352 -9.06 12.51 7.40
C HIS A 352 -9.33 12.18 5.93
N LYS A 353 -8.33 11.65 5.19
CA LYS A 353 -8.48 11.35 3.76
C LYS A 353 -9.57 10.31 3.48
N PRO A 354 -9.52 9.08 4.03
CA PRO A 354 -10.62 8.12 3.89
C PRO A 354 -11.98 8.63 4.38
N ALA A 355 -12.02 9.28 5.54
CA ALA A 355 -13.27 9.77 6.11
C ALA A 355 -13.92 10.87 5.24
N ILE A 356 -13.12 11.78 4.69
CA ILE A 356 -13.57 12.81 3.75
C ILE A 356 -14.20 12.17 2.51
N HIS A 357 -13.58 11.16 1.92
CA HIS A 357 -14.11 10.51 0.74
C HIS A 357 -15.44 9.79 1.03
N VAL A 358 -15.59 9.18 2.21
CA VAL A 358 -16.88 8.63 2.67
C VAL A 358 -17.93 9.75 2.76
N ALA A 359 -17.60 10.88 3.43
CA ALA A 359 -18.50 12.02 3.53
C ALA A 359 -18.91 12.57 2.14
N VAL A 360 -17.95 12.72 1.23
CA VAL A 360 -18.18 13.19 -0.15
C VAL A 360 -19.06 12.21 -0.93
N ALA A 361 -18.84 10.90 -0.78
CA ALA A 361 -19.67 9.89 -1.42
C ALA A 361 -21.14 9.96 -0.94
N LEU A 362 -21.35 10.16 0.37
CA LEU A 362 -22.69 10.34 0.95
C LEU A 362 -23.37 11.63 0.47
N LEU A 363 -22.61 12.73 0.37
CA LEU A 363 -23.12 14.02 -0.11
C LEU A 363 -23.52 14.00 -1.59
N LYS A 364 -22.97 13.06 -2.37
CA LYS A 364 -23.29 12.86 -3.80
C LYS A 364 -24.45 11.90 -4.05
N LEU A 365 -25.08 11.35 -3.01
CA LEU A 365 -26.28 10.52 -3.17
C LEU A 365 -27.47 11.38 -3.66
N GLN A 366 -28.37 10.77 -4.43
CA GLN A 366 -29.60 11.44 -4.88
C GLN A 366 -30.46 11.90 -3.69
N GLU A 367 -30.54 11.07 -2.64
CA GLU A 367 -31.11 11.40 -1.34
C GLU A 367 -30.00 11.38 -0.29
N ILE A 368 -29.58 12.56 0.18
CA ILE A 368 -28.55 12.69 1.22
C ILE A 368 -29.16 12.27 2.57
N PRO A 369 -28.48 11.44 3.39
CA PRO A 369 -29.00 11.03 4.69
C PRO A 369 -29.31 12.23 5.59
N GLU A 370 -30.51 12.28 6.18
CA GLU A 370 -30.97 13.43 6.97
C GLU A 370 -30.03 13.79 8.13
N TRP A 371 -29.43 12.78 8.77
CA TRP A 371 -28.50 12.98 9.88
C TRP A 371 -27.24 13.74 9.46
N MET A 372 -26.86 13.79 8.17
CA MET A 372 -25.69 14.56 7.70
C MET A 372 -25.83 16.05 8.04
N ARG A 373 -27.06 16.59 8.01
CA ARG A 373 -27.32 18.00 8.37
C ARG A 373 -27.18 18.28 9.86
N SER A 374 -27.33 17.26 10.69
CA SER A 374 -27.08 17.39 12.13
C SER A 374 -25.59 17.28 12.48
N VAL A 375 -24.77 16.69 11.60
CA VAL A 375 -23.32 16.55 11.81
C VAL A 375 -22.58 17.73 11.22
N PHE A 376 -22.91 18.12 9.99
CA PHE A 376 -22.42 19.35 9.35
C PHE A 376 -23.45 20.47 9.53
N ASP A 377 -23.71 20.84 10.78
CA ASP A 377 -24.54 22.01 11.10
C ASP A 377 -23.73 23.32 10.96
N ASP A 378 -24.42 24.46 11.08
CA ASP A 378 -23.80 25.78 10.90
C ASP A 378 -22.65 26.01 11.90
N SER A 379 -22.78 25.54 13.14
CA SER A 379 -21.75 25.69 14.17
C SER A 379 -20.52 24.85 13.86
N CYS A 380 -20.71 23.59 13.46
CA CYS A 380 -19.63 22.70 13.09
C CYS A 380 -18.86 23.23 11.88
N LEU A 381 -19.58 23.60 10.80
CA LEU A 381 -18.96 24.09 9.58
C LEU A 381 -18.18 25.38 9.80
N SER A 382 -18.72 26.32 10.56
CA SER A 382 -18.00 27.54 10.94
C SER A 382 -16.75 27.22 11.77
N GLY A 383 -16.87 26.33 12.75
CA GLY A 383 -15.71 25.87 13.54
C GLY A 383 -14.63 25.18 12.71
N ILE A 384 -15.01 24.37 11.71
CA ILE A 384 -14.03 23.78 10.76
C ILE A 384 -13.32 24.91 10.00
N ILE A 385 -14.07 25.85 9.41
CA ILE A 385 -13.51 26.93 8.58
C ILE A 385 -12.55 27.81 9.40
N GLU A 386 -12.88 28.11 10.66
CA GLU A 386 -12.03 28.89 11.57
C GLU A 386 -10.69 28.21 11.89
N ASN A 387 -10.64 26.87 11.89
CA ASN A 387 -9.42 26.10 12.14
C ASN A 387 -8.56 25.87 10.89
N LEU A 388 -9.05 26.25 9.71
CA LEU A 388 -8.31 26.08 8.46
C LEU A 388 -7.43 27.29 8.17
N ALA A 389 -6.25 26.99 7.64
CA ALA A 389 -5.26 27.96 7.20
C ALA A 389 -4.68 27.52 5.84
N ALA A 390 -4.13 28.45 5.09
CA ALA A 390 -3.62 28.17 3.75
C ALA A 390 -2.50 27.10 3.73
N ASN A 391 -1.81 26.88 4.85
CA ASN A 391 -0.73 25.91 5.01
C ASN A 391 -1.20 24.50 5.45
N ASN A 392 -2.43 24.34 5.95
CA ASN A 392 -2.99 23.05 6.37
C ASN A 392 -4.10 22.54 5.43
N LEU A 393 -4.35 23.26 4.33
CA LEU A 393 -5.31 22.90 3.32
C LEU A 393 -4.81 21.72 2.46
N SER A 394 -5.60 20.66 2.37
CA SER A 394 -5.36 19.51 1.49
C SER A 394 -6.38 19.44 0.36
N THR A 395 -6.04 18.69 -0.70
CA THR A 395 -6.93 18.43 -1.84
C THR A 395 -8.26 17.83 -1.36
N GLU A 396 -8.19 16.92 -0.39
CA GLU A 396 -9.36 16.27 0.21
C GLU A 396 -10.25 17.27 0.96
N ILE A 397 -9.69 18.19 1.73
CA ILE A 397 -10.48 19.21 2.44
C ILE A 397 -11.24 20.10 1.43
N VAL A 398 -10.59 20.52 0.35
CA VAL A 398 -11.25 21.29 -0.73
C VAL A 398 -12.34 20.46 -1.41
N LEU A 399 -12.09 19.17 -1.65
CA LEU A 399 -13.07 18.24 -2.20
C LEU A 399 -14.31 18.11 -1.31
N LEU A 400 -14.14 18.05 0.01
CA LEU A 400 -15.24 18.04 0.99
C LEU A 400 -16.10 19.30 0.88
N PHE A 401 -15.48 20.49 0.95
CA PHE A 401 -16.22 21.75 0.86
C PHE A 401 -16.93 21.93 -0.48
N ARG A 402 -16.32 21.46 -1.58
CA ARG A 402 -16.97 21.45 -2.88
C ARG A 402 -18.23 20.57 -2.88
N ALA A 403 -18.17 19.40 -2.25
CA ALA A 403 -19.34 18.53 -2.12
C ALA A 403 -20.43 19.19 -1.24
N LEU A 404 -20.05 19.79 -0.11
CA LEU A 404 -20.97 20.51 0.77
C LEU A 404 -21.63 21.70 0.07
N LEU A 405 -20.88 22.44 -0.76
CA LEU A 405 -21.40 23.55 -1.59
C LEU A 405 -22.46 23.06 -2.58
N ASN A 406 -22.14 22.01 -3.35
CA ASN A 406 -23.07 21.43 -4.33
C ASN A 406 -24.36 20.92 -3.68
N SER A 407 -24.26 20.41 -2.45
CA SER A 407 -25.37 19.86 -1.68
C SER A 407 -26.12 20.90 -0.83
N LYS A 408 -25.76 22.20 -0.95
CA LYS A 408 -26.38 23.34 -0.24
C LYS A 408 -26.31 23.25 1.29
N PHE A 409 -25.18 22.78 1.82
CA PHE A 409 -24.90 22.76 3.26
C PHE A 409 -24.27 24.07 3.76
N LEU A 410 -23.66 24.86 2.87
CA LEU A 410 -22.92 26.07 3.25
C LEU A 410 -23.80 27.32 3.21
N THR A 411 -23.65 28.18 4.20
CA THR A 411 -24.26 29.52 4.24
C THR A 411 -23.45 30.53 3.41
N ALA A 412 -24.06 31.68 3.06
CA ALA A 412 -23.38 32.73 2.31
C ALA A 412 -22.12 33.27 3.02
N GLU A 413 -22.14 33.35 4.35
CA GLU A 413 -21.00 33.78 5.16
C GLU A 413 -19.87 32.75 5.11
N GLN A 414 -20.18 31.47 5.28
CA GLN A 414 -19.22 30.37 5.19
C GLN A 414 -18.58 30.30 3.79
N ILE A 415 -19.38 30.50 2.74
CA ILE A 415 -18.89 30.56 1.35
C ILE A 415 -17.91 31.73 1.17
N ALA A 416 -18.23 32.92 1.70
CA ALA A 416 -17.34 34.08 1.60
C ALA A 416 -16.00 33.83 2.31
N SER A 417 -16.03 33.27 3.52
CA SER A 417 -14.83 32.92 4.29
C SER A 417 -13.96 31.88 3.57
N LEU A 418 -14.57 30.81 3.04
CA LEU A 418 -13.86 29.80 2.24
C LEU A 418 -13.25 30.41 0.99
N ASN A 419 -13.98 31.26 0.26
CA ASN A 419 -13.46 31.90 -0.94
C ASN A 419 -12.20 32.73 -0.64
N GLN A 420 -12.21 33.52 0.45
CA GLN A 420 -11.02 34.26 0.89
C GLN A 420 -9.85 33.33 1.21
N LEU A 421 -10.09 32.27 1.99
CA LEU A 421 -9.06 31.29 2.35
C LEU A 421 -8.44 30.61 1.11
N LEU A 422 -9.27 30.12 0.18
CA LEU A 422 -8.82 29.44 -1.03
C LEU A 422 -8.05 30.39 -1.95
N GLN A 423 -8.42 31.67 -2.03
CA GLN A 423 -7.65 32.68 -2.77
C GLN A 423 -6.26 32.92 -2.17
N VAL A 424 -6.15 32.96 -0.83
CA VAL A 424 -4.86 33.09 -0.14
C VAL A 424 -3.98 31.86 -0.42
N CYS A 425 -4.54 30.65 -0.29
CA CYS A 425 -3.83 29.41 -0.58
C CYS A 425 -3.34 29.35 -2.03
N ARG A 426 -4.22 29.67 -2.98
CA ARG A 426 -3.89 29.77 -4.41
C ARG A 426 -2.69 30.69 -4.64
N LYS A 427 -2.69 31.90 -4.07
CA LYS A 427 -1.58 32.87 -4.23
C LYS A 427 -0.26 32.36 -3.66
N GLN A 428 -0.29 31.74 -2.48
CA GLN A 428 0.93 31.18 -1.85
C GLN A 428 1.55 30.08 -2.71
N LYS A 429 0.75 29.12 -3.17
CA LYS A 429 1.24 27.98 -3.96
C LYS A 429 1.80 28.34 -5.34
N TYR A 430 1.27 29.39 -5.99
CA TYR A 430 1.89 29.91 -7.22
C TYR A 430 3.23 30.60 -6.98
N THR A 431 3.44 31.18 -5.79
CA THR A 431 4.69 31.85 -5.43
C THR A 431 5.78 30.82 -5.08
N ASP A 432 5.42 29.73 -4.39
CA ASP A 432 6.36 28.66 -4.04
C ASP A 432 6.87 27.89 -5.28
N ASN A 433 6.01 27.67 -6.28
CA ASN A 433 6.38 26.94 -7.52
C ASN A 433 7.37 27.71 -8.44
N THR A 434 7.71 28.97 -8.14
CA THR A 434 8.68 29.74 -8.96
C THR A 434 10.11 29.68 -8.42
N TRP A 435 10.34 29.07 -7.24
CA TRP A 435 11.62 29.20 -6.50
C TRP A 435 12.35 27.88 -6.24
N ASP A 436 11.84 26.72 -6.67
CA ASP A 436 12.42 25.41 -6.34
C ASP A 436 12.80 24.60 -7.60
N ASP A 437 13.90 25.01 -8.25
CA ASP A 437 14.62 24.19 -9.24
C ASP A 437 15.98 23.83 -8.62
N GLY A 438 16.01 22.79 -7.78
CA GLY A 438 17.29 22.29 -7.28
C GLY A 438 17.32 21.57 -5.93
N ALA A 439 16.46 20.57 -5.70
CA ALA A 439 16.79 19.41 -4.88
C ALA A 439 15.69 18.36 -4.99
N GLN A 440 15.93 17.31 -5.80
CA GLN A 440 15.20 16.05 -5.59
C GLN A 440 15.60 15.51 -4.21
N GLU A 441 14.80 15.79 -3.19
CA GLU A 441 14.78 14.96 -2.00
C GLU A 441 14.26 13.58 -2.43
N HIS A 442 15.19 12.69 -2.75
CA HIS A 442 14.94 11.27 -2.71
C HIS A 442 14.34 10.98 -1.33
N LYS A 443 13.08 10.53 -1.29
CA LYS A 443 12.52 9.86 -0.12
C LYS A 443 13.40 8.64 0.18
N LYS A 444 14.45 8.88 0.96
CA LYS A 444 15.08 7.88 1.81
C LYS A 444 14.00 7.45 2.79
N VAL A 445 13.72 6.16 2.83
CA VAL A 445 13.87 5.29 4.01
C VAL A 445 13.33 3.92 3.57
N VAL A 446 14.20 3.08 3.04
CA VAL A 446 14.17 1.67 3.40
C VAL A 446 15.46 1.51 4.20
N GLY A 447 15.30 1.40 5.53
CA GLY A 447 16.41 1.05 6.40
C GLY A 447 16.94 -0.32 6.03
N ILE A 448 18.04 -0.72 6.65
CA ILE A 448 18.48 -2.11 6.60
C ILE A 448 17.32 -2.93 7.18
N LEU A 449 16.62 -3.69 6.32
CA LEU A 449 15.48 -4.56 6.66
C LEU A 449 15.87 -5.65 7.67
N ASP A 450 16.11 -5.24 8.91
CA ASP A 450 16.45 -6.10 10.04
C ASP A 450 15.23 -6.33 10.95
N ASP A 451 14.13 -5.58 10.77
CA ASP A 451 12.93 -5.67 11.61
C ASP A 451 11.58 -5.68 10.83
N LEU A 452 10.60 -6.37 11.40
CA LEU A 452 9.25 -6.59 10.89
C LEU A 452 8.42 -5.29 10.74
N GLY A 453 8.67 -4.31 11.60
CA GLY A 453 8.02 -3.00 11.52
C GLY A 453 8.22 -2.34 10.15
N GLU A 454 9.37 -2.57 9.51
CA GLU A 454 9.72 -1.95 8.24
C GLU A 454 8.85 -2.43 7.06
N VAL A 455 8.40 -3.70 7.07
CA VAL A 455 7.52 -4.23 6.00
C VAL A 455 6.15 -3.57 6.05
N CYS A 456 5.54 -3.54 7.24
CA CYS A 456 4.23 -2.90 7.44
C CYS A 456 4.30 -1.40 7.19
N GLU A 457 5.34 -0.72 7.70
CA GLU A 457 5.55 0.71 7.48
C GLU A 457 5.68 1.03 5.99
N TYR A 458 6.49 0.27 5.25
CA TYR A 458 6.63 0.44 3.81
C TYR A 458 5.28 0.31 3.09
N LEU A 459 4.52 -0.74 3.39
CA LEU A 459 3.22 -0.99 2.75
C LEU A 459 2.17 0.06 3.14
N ILE A 460 2.20 0.58 4.38
CA ILE A 460 1.34 1.69 4.81
C ILE A 460 1.71 2.98 4.07
N CYS A 461 3.01 3.25 3.91
CA CYS A 461 3.49 4.37 3.09
C CYS A 461 3.03 4.22 1.64
N LEU A 462 3.13 3.02 1.06
CA LEU A 462 2.68 2.73 -0.30
C LEU A 462 1.16 2.93 -0.45
N MET A 463 0.37 2.36 0.45
CA MET A 463 -1.10 2.54 0.53
C MET A 463 -1.51 4.02 0.60
N SER A 464 -0.77 4.83 1.38
CA SER A 464 -1.11 6.23 1.62
C SER A 464 -0.63 7.19 0.51
N SER A 465 0.50 6.86 -0.13
CA SER A 465 1.21 7.74 -1.07
C SER A 465 0.61 7.75 -2.47
N GLU A 466 -0.06 6.68 -2.89
CA GLU A 466 -0.59 6.62 -4.25
C GLU A 466 -2.01 7.20 -4.33
N PRO A 467 -2.26 8.21 -5.17
CA PRO A 467 -3.62 8.60 -5.52
C PRO A 467 -4.29 7.45 -6.29
N SER A 468 -5.57 7.22 -6.04
CA SER A 468 -6.40 6.28 -6.80
C SER A 468 -6.74 6.77 -8.22
N LEU A 469 -6.13 7.87 -8.68
CA LEU A 469 -6.40 8.47 -9.98
C LEU A 469 -5.11 9.04 -10.58
N ASP A 470 -4.87 8.62 -11.82
CA ASP A 470 -3.88 9.04 -12.81
C ASP A 470 -2.41 8.59 -12.64
N MET A 471 -1.99 7.79 -13.62
CA MET A 471 -0.60 7.58 -13.99
C MET A 471 0.00 8.92 -14.42
N ASP A 472 0.91 9.44 -13.61
CA ASP A 472 2.17 10.04 -14.06
C ASP A 472 3.09 10.26 -12.86
N SER A 473 4.30 9.72 -12.94
CA SER A 473 5.32 9.77 -11.90
C SER A 473 5.82 11.20 -11.69
N GLY A 474 5.40 11.86 -10.60
CA GLY A 474 5.94 13.17 -10.19
C GLY A 474 5.63 13.49 -8.72
N GLY A 475 6.63 13.34 -7.86
CA GLY A 475 6.55 13.70 -6.43
C GLY A 475 6.35 15.20 -6.18
N SER A 476 5.73 15.53 -5.03
CA SER A 476 5.38 16.85 -4.44
C SER A 476 4.63 17.86 -5.33
N HIS A 477 5.08 18.08 -6.56
CA HIS A 477 4.51 18.99 -7.54
C HIS A 477 3.10 18.56 -8.00
N LEU A 478 2.82 17.25 -8.05
CA LEU A 478 1.50 16.71 -8.38
C LEU A 478 0.46 17.02 -7.29
N GLY A 479 0.86 17.00 -6.01
CA GLY A 479 -0.03 17.32 -4.89
C GLY A 479 -0.49 18.78 -4.92
N ASN A 480 0.44 19.70 -5.13
CA ASN A 480 0.13 21.13 -5.30
C ASN A 480 -0.72 21.38 -6.56
N LYS A 481 -0.42 20.70 -7.68
CA LYS A 481 -1.21 20.80 -8.91
C LYS A 481 -2.65 20.35 -8.71
N ARG A 482 -2.86 19.17 -8.10
CA ARG A 482 -4.19 18.62 -7.84
C ARG A 482 -5.00 19.49 -6.87
N LEU A 483 -4.36 20.03 -5.84
CA LEU A 483 -4.98 20.99 -4.93
C LEU A 483 -5.47 22.23 -5.69
N LEU A 484 -4.62 22.80 -6.55
CA LEU A 484 -4.98 23.96 -7.37
C LEU A 484 -6.15 23.64 -8.33
N GLU A 485 -6.14 22.49 -8.98
CA GLU A 485 -7.25 22.03 -9.85
C GLU A 485 -8.57 21.93 -9.10
N GLU A 486 -8.55 21.35 -7.90
CA GLU A 486 -9.74 21.25 -7.05
C GLU A 486 -10.24 22.62 -6.58
N ILE A 487 -9.33 23.55 -6.28
CA ILE A 487 -9.66 24.96 -5.97
C ILE A 487 -10.35 25.63 -7.16
N GLU A 488 -9.85 25.47 -8.39
CA GLU A 488 -10.48 26.05 -9.57
C GLU A 488 -11.89 25.46 -9.82
N LEU A 489 -12.06 24.15 -9.57
CA LEU A 489 -13.37 23.50 -9.69
C LEU A 489 -14.36 24.03 -8.64
N PHE A 490 -13.89 24.35 -7.43
CA PHE A 490 -14.71 25.02 -6.41
C PHE A 490 -15.19 26.39 -6.90
N PHE A 491 -14.29 27.22 -7.44
CA PHE A 491 -14.65 28.56 -7.94
C PHE A 491 -15.64 28.52 -9.12
N ARG A 492 -15.54 27.52 -10.00
CA ARG A 492 -16.49 27.35 -11.11
C ARG A 492 -17.92 27.16 -10.62
N ILE A 493 -18.14 26.43 -9.53
CA ILE A 493 -19.48 26.20 -8.98
C ILE A 493 -20.09 27.52 -8.49
N LEU A 494 -19.30 28.37 -7.84
CA LEU A 494 -19.75 29.69 -7.39
C LEU A 494 -20.21 30.56 -8.57
N THR A 495 -19.42 30.60 -9.65
CA THR A 495 -19.75 31.40 -10.84
C THR A 495 -21.02 30.94 -11.57
N VAL A 496 -21.42 29.67 -11.43
CA VAL A 496 -22.64 29.13 -12.03
C VAL A 496 -23.88 29.44 -11.18
N GLN A 497 -23.73 29.56 -9.86
CA GLN A 497 -24.83 29.91 -8.95
C GLN A 497 -25.16 31.41 -8.93
N ASP A 498 -24.20 32.29 -9.23
CA ASP A 498 -24.44 33.75 -9.32
C ASP A 498 -25.19 34.19 -10.59
N GLY A 499 -25.41 33.28 -11.54
CA GLY A 499 -26.04 33.55 -12.84
C GLY A 499 -27.47 33.01 -13.02
N SER A 500 -28.11 32.48 -11.97
CA SER A 500 -29.44 31.84 -12.02
C SER A 500 -30.48 32.54 -11.17
#